data_AF-A0A174E0E8-F1
#
_entry.id   AF-A0A174E0E8-F1
#
_cell.length_a   1.000
_cell.length_b   1.000
_cell.length_c   1.000
_cell.angle_alpha   90.00
_cell.angle_beta   90.00
_cell.angle_gamma   90.00
#
_symmetry.space_group_name_H-M   'P 1'
#
loop_
_entity.id
_entity.type
_entity.pdbx_description
1 polymer ?
#
loop_
_entity_poly.entity_id
_entity_poly.type
_entity_poly.pdbx_seq_one_letter_code
_entity_poly.pdbx_strand_id
1 'polypeptide(L)'
;MIKTSTGIENISYEDTVMEIGNGLKAYDYRFFAHEIPCSIDYQLSNAVSEDLQGIDFINEYLTRLLFENKFCNNFEKEKIIGILNSYCKDYKGLLINIFEPVLTNVIGLDLVEADIFELEMKSYEREVLLYTFKNMTIKEIEEELIKAANNVCNKLKIVNNFEVNYVKITALNLLPRIEEGIKNNNLANIFLSYKIEEDKLEDIFVDNKSMDDERLRKLIDEIRVCRFTSDKITIIHNEVKSLEDLVEILNNCIWEDEVEELVNSLSKEEIEALKYYLNNKLNDNISNTGWEQKFIEVISNF
;
A
#
# COMPACT_ATOMS: atom_id res chain seq x y z
N MET A 1 -7.43 29.46 -11.49
CA MET A 1 -7.46 28.14 -10.80
C MET A 1 -8.36 27.21 -11.59
N ILE A 2 -7.86 26.03 -12.01
CA ILE A 2 -8.73 24.99 -12.57
C ILE A 2 -9.71 24.57 -11.46
N LYS A 3 -11.02 24.56 -11.75
CA LYS A 3 -12.06 24.27 -10.76
C LYS A 3 -11.91 22.91 -10.07
N THR A 4 -11.27 21.96 -10.74
CA THR A 4 -11.06 20.59 -10.26
C THR A 4 -9.65 20.33 -9.74
N SER A 5 -8.76 21.33 -9.67
CA SER A 5 -7.41 21.13 -9.14
C SER A 5 -7.47 20.54 -7.73
N THR A 6 -6.56 19.61 -7.44
CA THR A 6 -6.40 18.99 -6.11
C THR A 6 -5.93 19.98 -5.04
N GLY A 7 -5.43 21.16 -5.44
CA GLY A 7 -4.83 22.13 -4.54
C GLY A 7 -3.53 21.66 -3.88
N ILE A 8 -2.98 20.53 -4.34
CA ILE A 8 -1.67 20.01 -3.94
C ILE A 8 -0.59 20.75 -4.73
N GLU A 9 0.39 21.30 -4.03
CA GLU A 9 1.51 21.99 -4.66
C GLU A 9 2.42 21.00 -5.40
N ASN A 10 2.58 21.19 -6.70
CA ASN A 10 3.61 20.53 -7.50
C ASN A 10 3.93 21.42 -8.70
N ILE A 11 5.21 21.78 -8.86
CA ILE A 11 5.65 22.79 -9.85
C ILE A 11 5.33 22.30 -11.26
N SER A 12 5.64 21.04 -11.58
CA SER A 12 5.39 20.47 -12.91
C SER A 12 3.91 20.47 -13.30
N TYR A 13 3.03 20.17 -12.33
CA TYR A 13 1.58 20.20 -12.52
C TYR A 13 1.10 21.61 -12.81
N GLU A 14 1.51 22.57 -11.97
CA GLU A 14 1.09 23.97 -12.08
C GLU A 14 1.56 24.60 -13.39
N ASP A 15 2.83 24.41 -13.74
CA ASP A 15 3.44 24.91 -14.96
C ASP A 15 2.80 24.29 -16.20
N THR A 16 2.61 22.96 -16.22
CA THR A 16 1.96 22.27 -17.34
C THR A 16 0.54 22.79 -17.58
N VAL A 17 -0.26 22.95 -16.52
CA VAL A 17 -1.61 23.49 -16.60
C VAL A 17 -1.62 24.92 -17.14
N MET A 18 -0.67 25.75 -16.68
CA MET A 18 -0.54 27.13 -17.13
C MET A 18 -0.13 27.19 -18.60
N GLU A 19 0.86 26.40 -18.99
CA GLU A 19 1.43 26.33 -20.33
C GLU A 19 0.43 25.80 -21.35
N ILE A 20 -0.35 24.76 -21.03
CA ILE A 20 -1.46 24.32 -21.90
C ILE A 20 -2.45 25.47 -22.12
N GLY A 21 -2.81 26.20 -21.07
CA GLY A 21 -3.70 27.37 -21.17
C GLY A 21 -3.15 28.49 -22.05
N ASN A 22 -1.83 28.70 -22.04
CA ASN A 22 -1.15 29.66 -22.92
C ASN A 22 -1.04 29.14 -24.36
N GLY A 23 -0.66 27.88 -24.53
CA GLY A 23 -0.52 27.22 -25.83
C GLY A 23 -1.83 27.19 -26.61
N LEU A 24 -2.97 26.98 -25.95
CA LEU A 24 -4.28 27.06 -26.60
C LEU A 24 -4.59 28.43 -27.22
N LYS A 25 -3.99 29.52 -26.73
CA LYS A 25 -4.13 30.86 -27.33
C LYS A 25 -3.25 31.05 -28.57
N ALA A 26 -2.14 30.33 -28.63
CA ALA A 26 -1.17 30.35 -29.73
C ALA A 26 -1.43 29.26 -30.79
N TYR A 27 -2.38 28.36 -30.54
CA TYR A 27 -2.67 27.21 -31.39
C TYR A 27 -3.19 27.63 -32.78
N ASP A 28 -2.44 27.27 -33.84
CA ASP A 28 -2.81 27.51 -35.22
C ASP A 28 -3.45 26.26 -35.85
N TYR A 29 -4.77 26.18 -35.74
CA TYR A 29 -5.55 25.08 -36.29
C TYR A 29 -5.57 25.02 -37.84
N ARG A 30 -5.08 26.06 -38.55
CA ARG A 30 -5.15 26.13 -40.02
C ARG A 30 -3.88 25.63 -40.67
N PHE A 31 -2.72 26.00 -40.12
CA PHE A 31 -1.42 25.69 -40.72
C PHE A 31 -0.59 24.71 -39.89
N PHE A 32 -0.77 24.68 -38.56
CA PHE A 32 0.04 23.88 -37.64
C PHE A 32 -0.82 23.08 -36.66
N ALA A 33 -1.92 22.49 -37.16
CA ALA A 33 -2.89 21.76 -36.34
C ALA A 33 -2.32 20.52 -35.62
N HIS A 34 -1.13 20.05 -36.00
CA HIS A 34 -0.46 18.93 -35.35
C HIS A 34 0.48 19.38 -34.22
N GLU A 35 0.85 20.68 -34.19
CA GLU A 35 1.77 21.21 -33.19
C GLU A 35 1.08 21.48 -31.86
N ILE A 36 1.81 21.27 -30.77
CA ILE A 36 1.40 21.59 -29.41
C ILE A 36 2.31 22.71 -28.93
N PRO A 37 1.88 23.99 -28.99
CA PRO A 37 2.73 25.13 -28.67
C PRO A 37 2.82 25.38 -27.15
N CYS A 38 3.10 24.33 -26.38
CA CYS A 38 3.31 24.40 -24.94
C CYS A 38 4.22 23.27 -24.45
N SER A 39 4.88 23.49 -23.31
CA SER A 39 5.61 22.43 -22.61
C SER A 39 4.68 21.64 -21.69
N ILE A 40 4.87 20.32 -21.65
CA ILE A 40 4.10 19.39 -20.81
C ILE A 40 5.11 18.53 -20.04
N ASP A 41 5.34 18.90 -18.78
CA ASP A 41 6.31 18.21 -17.91
C ASP A 41 5.62 17.27 -16.91
N TYR A 42 4.36 17.54 -16.56
CA TYR A 42 3.58 16.68 -15.66
C TYR A 42 3.15 15.40 -16.37
N GLN A 43 3.63 14.26 -15.87
CA GLN A 43 3.32 12.95 -16.41
C GLN A 43 1.97 12.46 -15.89
N LEU A 44 1.14 11.93 -16.80
CA LEU A 44 -0.08 11.20 -16.44
C LEU A 44 0.25 9.77 -16.05
N SER A 45 -0.53 9.17 -15.16
CA SER A 45 -0.30 7.79 -14.71
C SER A 45 -0.48 6.78 -15.86
N ASN A 46 -1.47 7.02 -16.73
CA ASN A 46 -1.57 6.34 -18.02
C ASN A 46 -1.28 7.33 -19.15
N ALA A 47 -0.17 7.11 -19.87
CA ALA A 47 0.31 7.95 -20.95
C ALA A 47 -0.66 8.04 -22.14
N VAL A 48 -0.78 9.22 -22.74
CA VAL A 48 -1.55 9.46 -23.97
C VAL A 48 -0.86 8.75 -25.14
N SER A 49 -1.65 8.23 -26.10
CA SER A 49 -1.09 7.61 -27.29
C SER A 49 -0.25 8.60 -28.09
N GLU A 50 0.93 8.15 -28.54
CA GLU A 50 1.82 8.92 -29.42
C GLU A 50 1.23 9.16 -30.82
N ASP A 51 0.17 8.43 -31.19
CA ASP A 51 -0.55 8.63 -32.45
C ASP A 51 -1.41 9.91 -32.45
N LEU A 52 -1.75 10.45 -31.27
CA LEU A 52 -2.52 11.68 -31.14
C LEU A 52 -1.61 12.90 -31.26
N GLN A 53 -2.09 13.93 -31.96
CA GLN A 53 -1.34 15.16 -32.21
C GLN A 53 -2.21 16.39 -31.96
N GLY A 54 -1.56 17.55 -31.80
CA GLY A 54 -2.22 18.84 -31.63
C GLY A 54 -3.36 18.84 -30.61
N ILE A 55 -4.53 19.32 -31.02
CA ILE A 55 -5.69 19.47 -30.12
C ILE A 55 -6.26 18.14 -29.62
N ASP A 56 -6.16 17.06 -30.41
CA ASP A 56 -6.68 15.74 -30.00
C ASP A 56 -5.84 15.17 -28.85
N PHE A 57 -4.51 15.33 -28.92
CA PHE A 57 -3.61 15.00 -27.82
C PHE A 57 -3.96 15.80 -26.56
N ILE A 58 -4.11 17.12 -26.69
CA ILE A 58 -4.43 18.00 -25.54
C ILE A 58 -5.77 17.64 -24.91
N ASN A 59 -6.79 17.33 -25.71
CA ASN A 59 -8.10 16.95 -25.21
C ASN A 59 -8.05 15.62 -24.44
N GLU A 60 -7.35 14.62 -24.96
CA GLU A 60 -7.15 13.33 -24.29
C GLU A 60 -6.33 13.51 -23.00
N TYR A 61 -5.25 14.29 -23.05
CA TYR A 61 -4.42 14.62 -21.90
C TYR A 61 -5.25 15.28 -20.78
N LEU A 62 -6.01 16.32 -21.11
CA LEU A 62 -6.86 17.04 -20.14
C LEU A 62 -8.00 16.18 -19.62
N THR A 63 -8.54 15.25 -20.42
CA THR A 63 -9.59 14.31 -19.99
C THR A 63 -9.05 13.36 -18.90
N ARG A 64 -7.84 12.83 -19.10
CA ARG A 64 -7.16 11.98 -18.11
C ARG A 64 -6.79 12.76 -16.86
N LEU A 65 -6.18 13.94 -17.03
CA LEU A 65 -5.82 14.83 -15.91
C LEU A 65 -7.06 15.23 -15.09
N LEU A 66 -8.19 15.49 -15.74
CA LEU A 66 -9.46 15.79 -15.07
C LEU A 66 -9.92 14.61 -14.21
N PHE A 67 -9.81 13.38 -14.73
CA PHE A 67 -10.14 12.19 -13.96
C PHE A 67 -9.22 12.00 -12.75
N GLU A 68 -7.90 12.05 -12.94
CA GLU A 68 -6.91 11.93 -11.86
C GLU A 68 -7.19 12.94 -10.73
N ASN A 69 -7.44 14.20 -11.10
CA ASN A 69 -7.80 15.25 -10.17
C ASN A 69 -9.09 14.94 -9.39
N LYS A 70 -10.15 14.51 -10.09
CA LYS A 70 -11.43 14.12 -9.46
C LYS A 70 -11.25 12.96 -8.50
N PHE A 71 -10.43 11.96 -8.86
CA PHE A 71 -10.14 10.83 -8.00
C PHE A 71 -9.48 11.30 -6.70
N CYS A 72 -8.40 12.08 -6.80
CA CYS A 72 -7.70 12.63 -5.63
C CYS A 72 -8.62 13.49 -4.74
N ASN A 73 -9.56 14.24 -5.32
CA ASN A 73 -10.51 15.06 -4.56
C ASN A 73 -11.51 14.26 -3.71
N ASN A 74 -11.51 12.92 -3.75
CA ASN A 74 -12.26 12.09 -2.80
C ASN A 74 -11.56 11.93 -1.45
N PHE A 75 -10.31 12.37 -1.32
CA PHE A 75 -9.50 12.19 -0.12
C PHE A 75 -9.10 13.53 0.49
N GLU A 76 -8.81 13.51 1.80
CA GLU A 76 -8.32 14.68 2.51
C GLU A 76 -6.96 15.12 1.98
N LYS A 77 -6.81 16.44 1.79
CA LYS A 77 -5.61 17.03 1.20
C LYS A 77 -4.37 16.71 2.04
N GLU A 78 -4.51 16.78 3.36
CA GLU A 78 -3.45 16.52 4.34
C GLU A 78 -2.93 15.09 4.23
N LYS A 79 -3.83 14.12 4.03
CA LYS A 79 -3.49 12.71 3.83
C LYS A 79 -2.71 12.50 2.51
N ILE A 80 -3.15 13.14 1.42
CA ILE A 80 -2.41 13.11 0.14
C ILE A 80 -0.99 13.68 0.31
N ILE A 81 -0.86 14.83 0.98
CA ILE A 81 0.45 15.44 1.27
C ILE A 81 1.31 14.49 2.10
N GLY A 82 0.74 13.82 3.10
CA GLY A 82 1.43 12.82 3.91
C GLY A 82 2.04 11.70 3.06
N ILE A 83 1.26 11.15 2.11
CA ILE A 83 1.76 10.11 1.18
C ILE A 83 2.84 10.64 0.25
N LEU A 84 2.66 11.82 -0.34
CA LEU A 84 3.66 12.42 -1.22
C LEU A 84 4.98 12.73 -0.48
N ASN A 85 4.93 13.22 0.75
CA ASN A 85 6.11 13.42 1.60
C ASN A 85 6.80 12.09 1.94
N SER A 86 6.02 11.03 2.07
CA SER A 86 6.52 9.69 2.35
C SER A 86 7.24 9.10 1.15
N TYR A 87 6.75 9.40 -0.06
CA TYR A 87 7.45 9.14 -1.31
C TYR A 87 8.75 9.96 -1.40
N CYS A 88 8.68 11.28 -1.25
CA CYS A 88 9.83 12.17 -1.18
C CYS A 88 9.50 13.46 -0.40
N LYS A 89 10.35 13.86 0.56
CA LYS A 89 10.15 15.11 1.33
C LYS A 89 10.07 16.36 0.44
N ASP A 90 10.72 16.35 -0.72
CA ASP A 90 10.70 17.45 -1.71
C ASP A 90 9.86 17.10 -2.95
N TYR A 91 8.72 16.43 -2.76
CA TYR A 91 7.84 16.00 -3.86
C TYR A 91 7.36 17.16 -4.75
N LYS A 92 7.32 18.40 -4.22
CA LYS A 92 6.83 19.59 -4.92
C LYS A 92 7.67 19.92 -6.16
N GLY A 93 8.97 19.63 -6.10
CA GLY A 93 9.91 19.84 -7.21
C GLY A 93 10.06 18.64 -8.15
N LEU A 94 9.43 17.50 -7.85
CA LEU A 94 9.56 16.30 -8.66
C LEU A 94 8.57 16.28 -9.84
N LEU A 95 9.02 15.72 -10.96
CA LEU A 95 8.17 15.36 -12.10
C LEU A 95 7.42 14.07 -11.81
N ILE A 96 6.50 14.10 -10.84
CA ILE A 96 5.71 12.94 -10.41
C ILE A 96 4.23 13.16 -10.65
N ASN A 97 3.51 12.06 -10.91
CA ASN A 97 2.07 12.06 -10.90
C ASN A 97 1.54 12.04 -9.45
N ILE A 98 0.64 12.96 -9.09
CA ILE A 98 0.04 13.04 -7.75
C ILE A 98 -0.95 11.90 -7.50
N PHE A 99 -1.68 11.48 -8.54
CA PHE A 99 -2.73 10.46 -8.44
C PHE A 99 -2.15 9.06 -8.24
N GLU A 100 -1.01 8.75 -8.85
CA GLU A 100 -0.46 7.39 -8.83
C GLU A 100 -0.08 6.89 -7.41
N PRO A 101 0.64 7.65 -6.56
CA PRO A 101 0.89 7.24 -5.18
C PRO A 101 -0.40 7.09 -4.36
N VAL A 102 -1.39 7.96 -4.60
CA VAL A 102 -2.69 7.90 -3.91
C VAL A 102 -3.42 6.62 -4.29
N LEU A 103 -3.55 6.33 -5.59
CA LEU A 103 -4.21 5.11 -6.06
C LEU A 103 -3.44 3.85 -5.61
N THR A 104 -2.10 3.87 -5.65
CA THR A 104 -1.28 2.74 -5.21
C THR A 104 -1.61 2.34 -3.78
N ASN A 105 -1.65 3.30 -2.86
CA ASN A 105 -2.00 3.05 -1.47
C ASN A 105 -3.46 2.62 -1.28
N VAL A 106 -4.40 3.23 -2.02
CA VAL A 106 -5.81 2.86 -1.99
C VAL A 106 -6.03 1.40 -2.43
N ILE A 107 -5.32 0.95 -3.47
CA ILE A 107 -5.35 -0.45 -3.92
C ILE A 107 -4.78 -1.37 -2.84
N GLY A 108 -3.65 -1.01 -2.24
CA GLY A 108 -3.05 -1.77 -1.14
C GLY A 108 -4.01 -1.95 0.05
N LEU A 109 -4.68 -0.87 0.46
CA LEU A 109 -5.67 -0.88 1.53
C LEU A 109 -6.89 -1.74 1.19
N ASP A 110 -7.40 -1.68 -0.05
CA ASP A 110 -8.52 -2.53 -0.46
C ASP A 110 -8.16 -4.02 -0.43
N LEU A 111 -6.94 -4.38 -0.87
CA LEU A 111 -6.44 -5.76 -0.89
C LEU A 111 -6.31 -6.38 0.51
N VAL A 112 -6.09 -5.57 1.54
CA VAL A 112 -6.05 -6.03 2.95
C VAL A 112 -7.38 -5.78 3.69
N GLU A 113 -8.43 -5.41 2.95
CA GLU A 113 -9.77 -5.09 3.48
C GLU A 113 -9.79 -3.94 4.51
N ALA A 114 -8.82 -3.05 4.45
CA ALA A 114 -8.74 -1.86 5.29
C ALA A 114 -9.57 -0.69 4.74
N ASP A 115 -9.70 0.37 5.53
CA ASP A 115 -10.37 1.60 5.09
C ASP A 115 -9.50 2.37 4.09
N ILE A 116 -9.97 2.44 2.84
CA ILE A 116 -9.28 3.12 1.74
C ILE A 116 -9.12 4.64 1.99
N PHE A 117 -9.95 5.24 2.85
CA PHE A 117 -9.88 6.67 3.16
C PHE A 117 -8.77 7.01 4.16
N GLU A 118 -8.09 6.01 4.74
CA GLU A 118 -6.91 6.26 5.56
C GLU A 118 -5.68 6.67 4.76
N LEU A 119 -5.61 6.27 3.49
CA LEU A 119 -4.50 6.51 2.55
C LEU A 119 -3.12 6.04 3.01
N GLU A 120 -2.98 5.55 4.24
CA GLU A 120 -1.75 5.05 4.83
C GLU A 120 -1.82 3.54 4.95
N MET A 121 -0.83 2.84 4.40
CA MET A 121 -0.68 1.42 4.67
C MET A 121 0.33 1.22 5.80
N LYS A 122 -0.09 0.60 6.90
CA LYS A 122 0.76 0.33 8.06
C LYS A 122 1.73 -0.82 7.79
N SER A 123 2.73 -0.98 8.65
CA SER A 123 3.73 -2.05 8.50
C SER A 123 3.08 -3.42 8.46
N TYR A 124 2.27 -3.78 9.46
CA TYR A 124 1.59 -5.09 9.54
C TYR A 124 0.72 -5.39 8.30
N GLU A 125 0.05 -4.39 7.74
CA GLU A 125 -0.79 -4.54 6.54
C GLU A 125 0.06 -4.94 5.33
N ARG A 126 1.28 -4.40 5.21
CA ARG A 126 2.21 -4.78 4.15
C ARG A 126 2.72 -6.20 4.30
N GLU A 127 2.97 -6.67 5.52
CA GLU A 127 3.44 -8.04 5.82
C GLU A 127 2.40 -9.04 5.38
N VAL A 128 1.16 -8.77 5.79
CA VAL A 128 -0.03 -9.51 5.42
C VAL A 128 -0.14 -9.60 3.90
N LEU A 129 -0.05 -8.45 3.21
CA LEU A 129 -0.17 -8.42 1.76
C LEU A 129 0.98 -9.20 1.08
N LEU A 130 2.20 -9.06 1.60
CA LEU A 130 3.37 -9.79 1.13
C LEU A 130 3.21 -11.31 1.29
N TYR A 131 2.73 -11.77 2.45
CA TYR A 131 2.46 -13.18 2.71
C TYR A 131 1.39 -13.72 1.75
N THR A 132 0.30 -12.96 1.55
CA THR A 132 -0.76 -13.31 0.60
C THR A 132 -0.21 -13.45 -0.81
N PHE A 133 0.57 -12.47 -1.27
CA PHE A 133 1.15 -12.51 -2.61
C PHE A 133 2.20 -13.62 -2.82
N LYS A 134 2.98 -13.99 -1.79
CA LYS A 134 3.91 -15.13 -1.88
C LYS A 134 3.21 -16.46 -2.16
N ASN A 135 1.95 -16.59 -1.73
CA ASN A 135 1.14 -17.79 -1.91
C ASN A 135 0.28 -17.76 -3.18
N MET A 136 0.41 -16.72 -4.00
CA MET A 136 -0.32 -16.53 -5.26
C MET A 136 0.61 -16.63 -6.47
N THR A 137 0.07 -17.10 -7.58
CA THR A 137 0.69 -16.95 -8.89
C THR A 137 0.55 -15.50 -9.38
N ILE A 138 1.42 -15.10 -10.30
CA ILE A 138 1.35 -13.76 -10.92
C ILE A 138 -0.02 -13.46 -11.54
N LYS A 139 -0.65 -14.48 -12.13
CA LYS A 139 -1.99 -14.33 -12.70
C LYS A 139 -3.06 -14.10 -11.63
N GLU A 140 -2.96 -14.77 -10.49
CA GLU A 140 -3.87 -14.54 -9.36
C GLU A 140 -3.69 -13.13 -8.78
N ILE A 141 -2.45 -12.65 -8.67
CA ILE A 141 -2.16 -11.26 -8.25
C ILE A 141 -2.79 -10.26 -9.24
N GLU A 142 -2.67 -10.51 -10.54
CA GLU A 142 -3.31 -9.69 -11.59
C GLU A 142 -4.85 -9.64 -11.40
N GLU A 143 -5.47 -10.79 -11.16
CA GLU A 143 -6.91 -10.90 -10.92
C GLU A 143 -7.33 -10.17 -9.62
N GLU A 144 -6.55 -10.26 -8.55
CA GLU A 144 -6.79 -9.53 -7.30
C GLU A 144 -6.63 -8.01 -7.47
N LEU A 145 -5.62 -7.53 -8.21
CA LEU A 145 -5.47 -6.11 -8.52
C LEU A 145 -6.68 -5.56 -9.30
N ILE A 146 -7.20 -6.34 -10.25
CA ILE A 146 -8.41 -5.97 -11.01
C ILE A 146 -9.64 -5.95 -10.08
N LYS A 147 -9.79 -6.94 -9.19
CA LYS A 147 -10.88 -6.95 -8.20
C LYS A 147 -10.80 -5.74 -7.29
N ALA A 148 -9.63 -5.44 -6.73
CA ALA A 148 -9.40 -4.28 -5.89
C ALA A 148 -9.73 -2.96 -6.61
N ALA A 149 -9.28 -2.80 -7.87
CA ALA A 149 -9.62 -1.64 -8.68
C ALA A 149 -11.14 -1.47 -8.88
N ASN A 150 -11.88 -2.56 -9.11
CA ASN A 150 -13.35 -2.51 -9.21
C ASN A 150 -13.99 -2.13 -7.87
N ASN A 151 -13.53 -2.71 -6.76
CA ASN A 151 -14.04 -2.42 -5.42
C ASN A 151 -13.84 -0.95 -5.04
N VAL A 152 -12.64 -0.42 -5.29
CA VAL A 152 -12.32 1.01 -5.10
C VAL A 152 -13.24 1.89 -5.95
N CYS A 153 -13.43 1.56 -7.23
CA CYS A 153 -14.37 2.30 -8.07
C CYS A 153 -15.79 2.28 -7.50
N ASN A 154 -16.26 1.14 -7.00
CA ASN A 154 -17.58 1.02 -6.37
C ASN A 154 -17.68 1.86 -5.09
N LYS A 155 -16.68 1.80 -4.20
CA LYS A 155 -16.61 2.59 -2.95
C LYS A 155 -16.64 4.10 -3.23
N LEU A 156 -15.91 4.54 -4.26
CA LEU A 156 -15.85 5.94 -4.69
C LEU A 156 -16.97 6.35 -5.65
N LYS A 157 -17.90 5.44 -5.98
CA LYS A 157 -19.04 5.68 -6.90
C LYS A 157 -18.61 6.11 -8.31
N ILE A 158 -17.48 5.59 -8.79
CA ILE A 158 -16.99 5.77 -10.15
C ILE A 158 -17.73 4.81 -11.08
N VAL A 159 -18.61 5.36 -11.93
CA VAL A 159 -19.49 4.57 -12.83
C VAL A 159 -19.11 4.68 -14.30
N ASN A 160 -18.24 5.63 -14.66
CA ASN A 160 -17.85 5.82 -16.04
C ASN A 160 -16.87 4.71 -16.47
N ASN A 161 -17.19 4.00 -17.56
CA ASN A 161 -16.36 2.89 -18.06
C ASN A 161 -14.90 3.28 -18.36
N PHE A 162 -14.68 4.49 -18.90
CA PHE A 162 -13.33 4.99 -19.15
C PHE A 162 -12.57 5.17 -17.83
N GLU A 163 -13.19 5.81 -16.84
CA GLU A 163 -12.59 6.06 -15.52
C GLU A 163 -12.29 4.75 -14.79
N VAL A 164 -13.23 3.79 -14.79
CA VAL A 164 -13.04 2.44 -14.22
C VAL A 164 -11.88 1.71 -14.90
N ASN A 165 -11.80 1.78 -16.23
CA ASN A 165 -10.71 1.15 -16.97
C ASN A 165 -9.36 1.83 -16.71
N TYR A 166 -9.36 3.15 -16.52
CA TYR A 166 -8.17 3.92 -16.16
C TYR A 166 -7.58 3.43 -14.83
N VAL A 167 -8.42 3.28 -13.79
CA VAL A 167 -8.01 2.74 -12.48
C VAL A 167 -7.44 1.34 -12.62
N LYS A 168 -8.08 0.47 -13.40
CA LYS A 168 -7.60 -0.92 -13.63
C LYS A 168 -6.23 -0.95 -14.27
N ILE A 169 -6.02 -0.19 -15.34
CA ILE A 169 -4.71 -0.14 -16.03
C ILE A 169 -3.64 0.36 -15.06
N THR A 170 -3.92 1.43 -14.30
CA THR A 170 -2.95 1.93 -13.31
C THR A 170 -2.66 0.91 -12.22
N ALA A 171 -3.66 0.18 -11.70
CA ALA A 171 -3.45 -0.87 -10.72
C ALA A 171 -2.59 -2.02 -11.29
N LEU A 172 -2.82 -2.42 -12.54
CA LEU A 172 -2.03 -3.45 -13.23
C LEU A 172 -0.57 -3.01 -13.46
N ASN A 173 -0.31 -1.72 -13.66
CA ASN A 173 1.04 -1.19 -13.77
C ASN A 173 1.86 -1.33 -12.47
N LEU A 174 1.22 -1.68 -11.34
CA LEU A 174 1.92 -2.01 -10.09
C LEU A 174 2.56 -3.40 -10.13
N LEU A 175 2.07 -4.31 -10.98
CA LEU A 175 2.48 -5.71 -10.98
C LEU A 175 3.99 -5.92 -11.05
N PRO A 176 4.75 -5.24 -11.94
CA PRO A 176 6.21 -5.40 -11.98
C PRO A 176 6.91 -4.96 -10.68
N ARG A 177 6.39 -3.91 -10.03
CA ARG A 177 6.90 -3.43 -8.73
C ARG A 177 6.57 -4.43 -7.63
N ILE A 178 5.35 -4.97 -7.62
CA ILE A 178 4.91 -5.99 -6.66
C ILE A 178 5.74 -7.26 -6.81
N GLU A 179 5.96 -7.74 -8.02
CA GLU A 179 6.83 -8.89 -8.29
C GLU A 179 8.23 -8.71 -7.70
N GLU A 180 8.82 -7.53 -7.91
CA GLU A 180 10.13 -7.22 -7.37
C GLU A 180 10.10 -7.08 -5.84
N GLY A 181 9.02 -6.52 -5.29
CA GLY A 181 8.80 -6.43 -3.85
C GLY A 181 8.69 -7.81 -3.19
N ILE A 182 7.99 -8.76 -3.82
CA ILE A 182 7.89 -10.15 -3.35
C ILE A 182 9.26 -10.81 -3.33
N LYS A 183 10.05 -10.69 -4.42
CA LYS A 183 11.41 -11.26 -4.49
C LYS A 183 12.33 -10.73 -3.38
N ASN A 184 12.18 -9.46 -3.03
CA ASN A 184 12.98 -8.80 -2.01
C ASN A 184 12.35 -8.86 -0.61
N ASN A 185 11.21 -9.53 -0.43
CA ASN A 185 10.44 -9.59 0.82
C ASN A 185 10.13 -8.20 1.40
N ASN A 186 9.78 -7.24 0.55
CA ASN A 186 9.56 -5.86 0.98
C ASN A 186 8.61 -5.11 0.04
N LEU A 187 7.48 -4.63 0.59
CA LEU A 187 6.50 -3.80 -0.13
C LEU A 187 6.47 -2.33 0.34
N ALA A 188 7.34 -1.93 1.27
CA ALA A 188 7.34 -0.60 1.89
C ALA A 188 7.60 0.57 0.93
N ASN A 189 8.29 0.31 -0.19
CA ASN A 189 8.54 1.31 -1.26
C ASN A 189 7.43 1.34 -2.32
N ILE A 190 6.40 0.51 -2.17
CA ILE A 190 5.25 0.45 -3.06
C ILE A 190 4.05 1.05 -2.33
N PHE A 191 3.71 0.49 -1.17
CA PHE A 191 2.61 0.95 -0.34
C PHE A 191 3.12 1.73 0.86
N LEU A 192 2.87 3.03 0.84
CA LEU A 192 3.53 3.99 1.73
C LEU A 192 2.82 4.10 3.08
N SER A 193 3.59 4.34 4.14
CA SER A 193 3.10 4.82 5.44
C SER A 193 3.44 6.30 5.58
N TYR A 194 2.75 7.03 6.46
CA TYR A 194 3.11 8.41 6.76
C TYR A 194 4.47 8.40 7.45
N LYS A 195 5.44 9.11 6.86
CA LYS A 195 6.69 9.43 7.58
C LYS A 195 6.32 10.33 8.74
N ILE A 196 6.33 9.78 9.94
CA ILE A 196 6.30 10.54 11.19
C ILE A 196 7.44 11.55 11.08
N GLU A 197 7.16 12.83 11.32
CA GLU A 197 8.22 13.85 11.47
C GLU A 197 9.23 13.29 12.49
N GLU A 198 10.47 13.08 12.05
CA GLU A 198 11.55 12.55 12.87
C GLU A 198 11.76 13.44 14.11
N ASP A 199 11.03 13.14 15.18
CA ASP A 199 11.46 13.19 16.57
C ASP A 199 10.35 12.61 17.47
N LYS A 200 10.64 11.43 18.04
CA LYS A 200 9.86 10.67 19.05
C LYS A 200 8.77 9.75 18.50
N LEU A 201 9.15 8.52 18.17
CA LEU A 201 8.52 7.32 18.73
C LEU A 201 9.47 6.15 18.46
N GLU A 202 10.11 5.70 19.54
CA GLU A 202 10.89 4.48 19.62
C GLU A 202 10.01 3.28 19.25
N ASP A 203 10.56 2.36 18.45
CA ASP A 203 10.11 1.00 18.18
C ASP A 203 8.58 0.78 18.08
N ILE A 204 8.01 1.15 16.93
CA ILE A 204 6.71 0.66 16.47
C ILE A 204 6.99 -0.48 15.51
N PHE A 205 6.46 -1.67 15.81
CA PHE A 205 6.59 -2.93 15.08
C PHE A 205 6.83 -2.73 13.56
N VAL A 206 8.08 -2.94 13.15
CA VAL A 206 8.50 -3.04 11.76
C VAL A 206 8.65 -4.53 11.51
N ASP A 207 7.88 -5.12 10.56
CA ASP A 207 8.25 -6.39 9.94
C ASP A 207 9.67 -6.24 9.46
N ASN A 208 10.59 -6.73 10.27
CA ASN A 208 11.92 -6.90 9.80
C ASN A 208 11.94 -8.24 9.10
N LYS A 209 12.82 -8.34 8.12
CA LYS A 209 13.08 -9.58 7.40
C LYS A 209 13.11 -10.76 8.39
N SER A 210 12.27 -11.78 8.14
CA SER A 210 12.27 -13.04 8.88
C SER A 210 13.71 -13.55 9.01
N MET A 211 14.04 -14.06 10.20
CA MET A 211 15.36 -14.58 10.46
C MET A 211 15.64 -15.84 9.64
N ASP A 212 16.91 -16.16 9.40
CA ASP A 212 17.24 -17.38 8.67
C ASP A 212 16.81 -18.64 9.45
N ASP A 213 16.46 -19.71 8.73
CA ASP A 213 15.98 -20.98 9.30
C ASP A 213 16.90 -21.55 10.39
N GLU A 214 18.22 -21.36 10.28
CA GLU A 214 19.16 -21.88 11.29
C GLU A 214 19.05 -21.09 12.60
N ARG A 215 18.91 -19.76 12.50
CA ARG A 215 18.66 -18.89 13.64
C ARG A 215 17.28 -19.15 14.25
N LEU A 216 16.24 -19.29 13.43
CA LEU A 216 14.88 -19.58 13.92
C LEU A 216 14.85 -20.90 14.70
N ARG A 217 15.49 -21.96 14.18
CA ARG A 217 15.57 -23.25 14.88
C ARG A 217 16.30 -23.14 16.22
N LYS A 218 17.43 -22.42 16.27
CA LYS A 218 18.15 -22.18 17.54
C LYS A 218 17.28 -21.44 18.55
N LEU A 219 16.54 -20.42 18.08
CA LEU A 219 15.64 -19.65 18.93
C LEU A 219 14.48 -20.51 19.45
N ILE A 220 13.88 -21.34 18.60
CA ILE A 220 12.85 -22.31 19.00
C ILE A 220 13.40 -23.28 20.06
N ASP A 221 14.61 -23.81 19.87
CA ASP A 221 15.25 -24.70 20.84
C ASP A 221 15.52 -23.99 22.17
N GLU A 222 15.93 -22.72 22.15
CA GLU A 222 16.14 -21.91 23.34
C GLU A 222 14.83 -21.64 24.11
N ILE A 223 13.78 -21.21 23.40
CA ILE A 223 12.46 -20.95 23.99
C ILE A 223 11.85 -22.23 24.58
N ARG A 224 12.05 -23.38 23.93
CA ARG A 224 11.57 -24.69 24.44
C ARG A 224 12.19 -25.11 25.76
N VAL A 225 13.42 -24.67 26.04
CA VAL A 225 14.13 -25.00 27.28
C VAL A 225 13.76 -24.04 28.43
N CYS A 226 13.08 -22.92 28.13
CA CYS A 226 12.62 -21.97 29.13
C CYS A 226 11.59 -22.62 30.08
N ARG A 227 11.77 -22.38 31.38
CA ARG A 227 10.91 -22.94 32.43
C ARG A 227 9.66 -22.09 32.69
N PHE A 228 9.75 -20.78 32.47
CA PHE A 228 8.68 -19.83 32.74
C PHE A 228 8.21 -19.16 31.45
N THR A 229 6.91 -18.92 31.34
CA THR A 229 6.27 -18.25 30.21
C THR A 229 6.79 -16.83 30.03
N SER A 230 7.03 -16.11 31.12
CA SER A 230 7.66 -14.77 31.10
C SER A 230 9.04 -14.74 30.45
N ASP A 231 9.85 -15.79 30.62
CA ASP A 231 11.16 -15.91 29.95
C ASP A 231 11.00 -16.08 28.45
N LYS A 232 10.04 -16.93 28.02
CA LYS A 232 9.70 -17.12 26.61
C LYS A 232 9.25 -15.81 25.96
N ILE A 233 8.33 -15.09 26.63
CA ILE A 233 7.81 -13.79 26.19
C ILE A 233 8.95 -12.77 26.04
N THR A 234 9.88 -12.74 27.00
CA THR A 234 11.04 -11.84 26.94
C THR A 234 11.94 -12.13 25.73
N ILE A 235 12.17 -13.41 25.41
CA ILE A 235 12.94 -13.79 24.22
C ILE A 235 12.20 -13.39 22.95
N ILE A 236 10.88 -13.64 22.89
CA ILE A 236 10.03 -13.27 21.75
C ILE A 236 10.14 -11.77 21.47
N HIS A 237 9.92 -10.91 22.47
CA HIS A 237 9.99 -9.45 22.29
C HIS A 237 11.37 -8.93 21.86
N ASN A 238 12.45 -9.59 22.26
CA ASN A 238 13.80 -9.14 21.93
C ASN A 238 14.29 -9.59 20.55
N GLU A 239 13.94 -10.82 20.15
CA GLU A 239 14.54 -11.48 18.99
C GLU A 239 13.58 -11.62 17.81
N VAL A 240 12.27 -11.63 18.05
CA VAL A 240 11.24 -11.83 17.02
C VAL A 240 10.78 -10.49 16.50
N LYS A 241 10.96 -10.29 15.20
CA LYS A 241 10.66 -9.01 14.54
C LYS A 241 9.81 -9.18 13.27
N SER A 242 9.30 -10.38 13.03
CA SER A 242 8.44 -10.67 11.90
C SER A 242 7.22 -11.47 12.34
N LEU A 243 6.09 -11.26 11.66
CA LEU A 243 4.88 -12.05 11.91
C LEU A 243 5.09 -13.53 11.57
N GLU A 244 5.89 -13.83 10.55
CA GLU A 244 6.21 -15.20 10.13
C GLU A 244 6.96 -15.97 11.23
N ASP A 245 8.02 -15.37 11.79
CA ASP A 245 8.78 -15.97 12.89
C ASP A 245 7.94 -16.07 14.16
N LEU A 246 7.11 -15.05 14.44
CA LEU A 246 6.21 -15.05 15.59
C LEU A 246 5.25 -16.24 15.51
N VAL A 247 4.55 -16.39 14.39
CA VAL A 247 3.62 -17.51 14.18
C VAL A 247 4.33 -18.85 14.29
N GLU A 248 5.53 -19.00 13.72
CA GLU A 248 6.28 -20.26 13.79
C GLU A 248 6.70 -20.59 15.24
N ILE A 249 7.11 -19.60 16.02
CA ILE A 249 7.42 -19.78 17.45
C ILE A 249 6.15 -20.15 18.24
N LEU A 250 5.03 -19.48 17.99
CA LEU A 250 3.75 -19.81 18.63
C LEU A 250 3.34 -21.25 18.33
N ASN A 251 3.54 -21.70 17.09
CA ASN A 251 3.26 -23.08 16.67
C ASN A 251 4.15 -24.14 17.31
N ASN A 252 5.31 -23.75 17.85
CA ASN A 252 6.31 -24.70 18.34
C ASN A 252 6.58 -24.61 19.84
N CYS A 253 6.26 -23.49 20.49
CA CYS A 253 6.80 -23.13 21.81
C CYS A 253 5.79 -22.58 22.82
N ILE A 254 4.66 -22.02 22.38
CA ILE A 254 3.64 -21.42 23.27
C ILE A 254 2.39 -22.29 23.29
N TRP A 255 2.06 -22.83 24.47
CA TRP A 255 0.89 -23.70 24.69
C TRP A 255 -0.36 -22.91 25.11
N GLU A 256 -1.54 -23.53 25.02
CA GLU A 256 -2.83 -22.91 25.37
C GLU A 256 -2.83 -22.20 26.73
N ASP A 257 -2.19 -22.74 27.76
CA ASP A 257 -2.14 -22.13 29.10
C ASP A 257 -1.22 -20.90 29.18
N GLU A 258 -0.37 -20.67 28.18
CA GLU A 258 0.61 -19.59 28.12
C GLU A 258 0.13 -18.39 27.28
N VAL A 259 -0.92 -18.59 26.46
CA VAL A 259 -1.39 -17.58 25.48
C VAL A 259 -1.91 -16.32 26.16
N GLU A 260 -2.59 -16.43 27.29
CA GLU A 260 -3.17 -15.27 27.97
C GLU A 260 -2.08 -14.32 28.46
N GLU A 261 -0.98 -14.85 29.01
CA GLU A 261 0.16 -14.03 29.44
C GLU A 261 0.87 -13.37 28.25
N LEU A 262 1.00 -14.09 27.13
CA LEU A 262 1.53 -13.54 25.89
C LEU A 262 0.67 -12.39 25.37
N VAL A 263 -0.65 -12.60 25.21
CA VAL A 263 -1.57 -11.58 24.67
C VAL A 263 -1.53 -10.30 25.50
N ASN A 264 -1.43 -10.42 26.83
CA ASN A 264 -1.28 -9.27 27.73
C ASN A 264 0.02 -8.49 27.53
N SER A 265 1.05 -9.11 26.95
CA SER A 265 2.34 -8.49 26.66
C SER A 265 2.43 -7.89 25.26
N LEU A 266 1.51 -8.22 24.35
CA LEU A 266 1.51 -7.76 22.98
C LEU A 266 0.87 -6.37 22.86
N SER A 267 1.38 -5.58 21.93
CA SER A 267 0.78 -4.33 21.48
C SER A 267 -0.54 -4.57 20.75
N LYS A 268 -1.34 -3.51 20.61
CA LYS A 268 -2.62 -3.59 19.90
C LYS A 268 -2.41 -3.99 18.43
N GLU A 269 -1.35 -3.49 17.83
CA GLU A 269 -0.92 -3.74 16.45
C GLU A 269 -0.56 -5.22 16.24
N GLU A 270 0.20 -5.83 17.17
CA GLU A 270 0.53 -7.26 17.12
C GLU A 270 -0.71 -8.15 17.28
N ILE A 271 -1.65 -7.76 18.15
CA ILE A 271 -2.92 -8.47 18.32
C ILE A 271 -3.76 -8.40 17.03
N GLU A 272 -3.84 -7.23 16.39
CA GLU A 272 -4.56 -7.06 15.11
C GLU A 272 -3.90 -7.85 13.97
N ALA A 273 -2.57 -7.89 13.92
CA ALA A 273 -1.82 -8.70 12.94
C ALA A 273 -2.11 -10.21 13.09
N LEU A 274 -2.06 -10.74 14.31
CA LEU A 274 -2.39 -12.14 14.59
C LEU A 274 -3.86 -12.47 14.32
N LYS A 275 -4.80 -11.57 14.65
CA LYS A 275 -6.23 -11.72 14.31
C LYS A 275 -6.43 -11.86 12.81
N TYR A 276 -5.81 -10.98 12.03
CA TYR A 276 -5.92 -11.02 10.58
C TYR A 276 -5.32 -12.31 10.00
N TYR A 277 -4.14 -12.71 10.48
CA TYR A 277 -3.50 -13.96 10.09
C TYR A 277 -4.45 -15.16 10.27
N LEU A 278 -5.09 -15.28 11.44
CA LEU A 278 -5.99 -16.39 11.74
C LEU A 278 -7.25 -16.38 10.85
N ASN A 279 -7.79 -15.21 10.52
CA ASN A 279 -8.97 -15.09 9.64
C ASN A 279 -8.68 -15.50 8.19
N ASN A 280 -7.44 -15.32 7.73
CA ASN A 280 -7.04 -15.56 6.34
C ASN A 280 -6.25 -16.86 6.14
N LYS A 281 -6.03 -17.62 7.22
CA LYS A 281 -5.36 -18.92 7.18
C LYS A 281 -6.27 -19.99 6.56
N LEU A 282 -5.74 -20.78 5.64
CA LEU A 282 -6.42 -21.97 5.11
C LEU A 282 -6.57 -23.02 6.23
N ASN A 283 -7.79 -23.55 6.42
CA ASN A 283 -8.21 -24.42 7.52
C ASN A 283 -7.44 -25.76 7.70
N ASP A 284 -6.41 -26.04 6.90
CA ASP A 284 -5.75 -27.35 6.83
C ASP A 284 -4.51 -27.49 7.76
N ASN A 285 -4.05 -26.43 8.42
CA ASN A 285 -2.84 -26.44 9.26
C ASN A 285 -3.11 -25.90 10.68
N ILE A 286 -3.91 -26.60 11.48
CA ILE A 286 -4.14 -26.23 12.89
C ILE A 286 -2.85 -26.43 13.70
N SER A 287 -2.49 -25.45 14.53
CA SER A 287 -1.33 -25.54 15.39
C SER A 287 -1.43 -26.66 16.42
N ASN A 288 -0.34 -27.41 16.61
CA ASN A 288 -0.27 -28.48 17.61
C ASN A 288 -0.23 -27.97 19.06
N THR A 289 0.08 -26.68 19.27
CA THR A 289 0.14 -26.10 20.61
C THR A 289 -1.19 -25.54 21.09
N GLY A 290 -2.19 -25.49 20.20
CA GLY A 290 -3.54 -24.98 20.49
C GLY A 290 -3.63 -23.46 20.66
N TRP A 291 -2.53 -22.73 20.44
CA TRP A 291 -2.47 -21.29 20.71
C TRP A 291 -3.52 -20.48 19.95
N GLU A 292 -3.86 -20.90 18.73
CA GLU A 292 -4.78 -20.21 17.82
C GLU A 292 -6.19 -20.10 18.39
N GLN A 293 -6.73 -21.23 18.86
CA GLN A 293 -8.08 -21.28 19.45
C GLN A 293 -8.10 -20.45 20.73
N LYS A 294 -7.07 -20.61 21.56
CA LYS A 294 -6.98 -19.86 22.80
C LYS A 294 -6.83 -18.36 22.58
N PHE A 295 -6.06 -17.96 21.57
CA PHE A 295 -5.88 -16.56 21.21
C PHE A 295 -7.23 -15.92 20.84
N ILE A 296 -8.04 -16.60 20.01
CA ILE A 296 -9.40 -16.15 19.66
C ILE A 296 -10.31 -16.06 20.89
N GLU A 297 -10.24 -17.02 21.82
CA GLU A 297 -10.99 -16.96 23.08
C GLU A 297 -10.60 -15.75 23.93
N VAL A 298 -9.30 -15.53 24.12
CA VAL A 298 -8.77 -14.46 24.97
C VAL A 298 -9.18 -13.10 24.41
N ILE A 299 -8.92 -12.85 23.12
CA ILE A 299 -9.20 -11.55 22.48
C ILE A 299 -10.69 -11.25 22.29
N SER A 300 -11.57 -12.24 22.42
CA SER A 300 -13.03 -12.06 22.40
C SER A 300 -13.58 -11.60 23.76
N ASN A 301 -12.80 -11.75 24.82
CA ASN A 301 -13.11 -11.29 26.18
C ASN A 301 -12.49 -9.92 26.53
N PHE A 302 -11.72 -9.33 25.60
CA PHE A 302 -11.17 -7.97 25.66
C PHE A 302 -12.08 -6.98 24.91
#